data_AF-A0A2I1HLI6-F1
#
_entry.id   AF-A0A2I1HLI6-F1
#
_cell.length_a   1.000
_cell.length_b   1.000
_cell.length_c   1.000
_cell.angle_alpha   90.00
_cell.angle_beta   90.00
_cell.angle_gamma   90.00
#
_symmetry.space_group_name_H-M   'P 1'
#
loop_
_entity.id
_entity.type
_entity.pdbx_description
1 polymer ?
#
loop_
_entity_poly.entity_id
_entity_poly.type
_entity_poly.pdbx_seq_one_letter_code
_entity_poly.pdbx_strand_id
1 'polypeptide(L)'
;MAAEDTVEILTEKLKIYQKLMESFAPSIPVPLNILTPQGSSTPSTQGSSTPASIPFPTAVAKIIYKPTKRYIKVEEILALTDLKKNEYNNLLSEVRFVMASLHTDFNIPYKSQNINLISKIIKKFTKRNPNAPFGEGNWVVKELIKKHLQHRRDYVKRKNNIQHKKGKEKEKEREREREKEKEKERENEKEKEKEKENRNEIERENENIKCK
;
A
#
# COMPACT_ATOMS: atom_id res chain seq x y z
N MET A 1 -41.16 -20.40 -16.17
CA MET A 1 -41.49 -19.10 -15.53
C MET A 1 -40.26 -18.20 -15.31
N ALA A 2 -39.35 -18.48 -14.36
CA ALA A 2 -38.26 -17.52 -14.05
C ALA A 2 -37.25 -17.24 -15.19
N ALA A 3 -37.15 -18.13 -16.19
CA ALA A 3 -36.24 -17.95 -17.32
C ALA A 3 -36.86 -17.07 -18.42
N GLU A 4 -38.16 -17.21 -18.68
CA GLU A 4 -38.91 -16.42 -19.65
C GLU A 4 -38.90 -14.93 -19.26
N ASP A 5 -39.22 -14.61 -18.01
CA ASP A 5 -39.20 -13.24 -17.46
C ASP A 5 -37.82 -12.57 -17.66
N THR A 6 -36.74 -13.33 -17.49
CA THR A 6 -35.37 -12.83 -17.63
C THR A 6 -35.02 -12.49 -19.09
N VAL A 7 -35.52 -13.28 -20.05
CA VAL A 7 -35.32 -13.04 -21.49
C VAL A 7 -36.13 -11.82 -21.95
N GLU A 8 -37.36 -11.67 -21.47
CA GLU A 8 -38.23 -10.54 -21.81
C GLU A 8 -37.62 -9.21 -21.31
N ILE A 9 -37.16 -9.15 -20.06
CA ILE A 9 -36.46 -7.99 -19.48
C ILE A 9 -35.18 -7.62 -20.26
N LEU A 10 -34.43 -8.61 -20.76
CA LEU A 10 -33.23 -8.36 -21.57
C LEU A 10 -33.58 -7.83 -22.97
N THR A 11 -34.66 -8.34 -23.57
CA THR A 11 -35.16 -7.92 -24.88
C THR A 11 -35.67 -6.48 -24.84
N GLU A 12 -36.40 -6.11 -23.79
CA GLU A 12 -36.88 -4.73 -23.59
C GLU A 12 -35.71 -3.74 -23.43
N LYS A 13 -34.70 -4.09 -22.62
CA LYS A 13 -33.49 -3.27 -22.46
C LYS A 13 -32.74 -3.07 -23.77
N LEU A 14 -32.57 -4.12 -24.58
CA LEU A 14 -31.92 -4.03 -25.88
C LEU A 14 -32.65 -3.04 -26.80
N LYS A 15 -33.99 -3.09 -26.81
CA LYS A 15 -34.86 -2.21 -27.61
C LYS A 15 -34.74 -0.73 -27.18
N ILE A 16 -34.57 -0.46 -25.89
CA ILE A 16 -34.32 0.89 -25.35
C ILE A 16 -32.96 1.41 -25.84
N TYR A 17 -31.89 0.61 -25.75
CA TYR A 17 -30.56 1.01 -26.22
C TYR A 17 -30.52 1.26 -27.74
N GLN A 18 -31.22 0.43 -28.52
CA GLN A 18 -31.29 0.58 -29.97
C GLN A 18 -31.99 1.90 -30.37
N LYS A 19 -33.14 2.21 -29.75
CA LYS A 19 -33.85 3.48 -29.94
C LYS A 19 -33.03 4.70 -29.49
N LEU A 20 -32.23 4.55 -28.44
CA LEU A 20 -31.30 5.58 -27.98
C LEU A 20 -30.19 5.83 -29.03
N MET A 21 -29.61 4.77 -29.60
CA MET A 21 -28.60 4.90 -30.67
C MET A 21 -29.18 5.54 -31.95
N GLU A 22 -30.41 5.19 -32.34
CA GLU A 22 -31.12 5.84 -33.45
C GLU A 22 -31.36 7.33 -33.19
N SER A 23 -31.64 7.73 -31.94
CA SER A 23 -31.78 9.15 -31.59
C SER A 23 -30.49 9.98 -31.69
N PHE A 24 -29.32 9.32 -31.74
CA PHE A 24 -28.02 9.95 -31.97
C PHE A 24 -27.58 9.92 -33.44
N ALA A 25 -28.36 9.33 -34.35
CA ALA A 25 -28.07 9.33 -35.78
C ALA A 25 -28.75 10.53 -36.45
N PRO A 26 -28.03 11.64 -36.77
CA PRO A 26 -28.60 12.69 -37.59
C PRO A 26 -28.89 12.13 -38.98
N SER A 27 -30.16 12.20 -39.40
CA SER A 27 -30.59 11.86 -40.75
C SER A 27 -30.01 12.86 -41.75
N ILE A 28 -28.83 12.56 -42.28
CA ILE A 28 -28.22 13.28 -43.40
C ILE A 28 -28.45 12.44 -44.67
N PRO A 29 -29.36 12.84 -45.57
CA PRO A 29 -29.39 12.26 -46.91
C PRO A 29 -28.16 12.75 -47.68
N VAL A 30 -27.29 11.82 -48.09
CA VAL A 30 -26.18 12.12 -49.00
C VAL A 30 -26.63 11.79 -50.43
N PRO A 31 -26.91 12.78 -51.30
CA PRO A 31 -27.03 12.53 -52.72
C PRO A 31 -25.65 12.33 -53.34
N LEU A 32 -25.53 11.27 -54.14
CA LEU A 32 -24.36 10.92 -54.94
C LEU A 32 -24.48 11.54 -56.35
N ASN A 33 -23.35 11.76 -57.03
CA ASN A 33 -23.18 12.42 -58.36
C ASN A 33 -23.26 13.97 -58.29
N ILE A 34 -22.61 14.77 -59.15
CA ILE A 34 -22.22 14.57 -60.57
C ILE A 34 -20.79 15.10 -60.86
N LEU A 35 -20.13 14.53 -61.89
CA LEU A 35 -18.83 14.94 -62.46
C LEU A 35 -18.91 16.19 -63.36
N THR A 36 -17.92 17.10 -63.27
CA THR A 36 -17.48 17.94 -64.41
C THR A 36 -16.06 18.53 -64.20
N PRO A 37 -15.18 18.56 -65.22
CA PRO A 37 -13.83 19.15 -65.11
C PRO A 37 -13.55 20.33 -66.08
N GLN A 38 -12.93 21.41 -65.59
CA GLN A 38 -12.13 22.47 -66.26
C GLN A 38 -11.68 23.43 -65.12
N GLY A 39 -10.44 23.89 -64.89
CA GLY A 39 -9.32 24.27 -65.77
C GLY A 39 -9.15 25.80 -65.66
N SER A 40 -8.02 26.45 -65.36
CA SER A 40 -6.62 26.07 -65.05
C SER A 40 -6.05 27.06 -63.96
N SER A 41 -4.76 27.30 -63.64
CA SER A 41 -3.45 26.90 -64.18
C SER A 41 -2.29 27.21 -63.19
N THR A 42 -1.27 26.33 -63.14
CA THR A 42 0.16 26.57 -62.80
C THR A 42 0.53 27.12 -61.38
N PRO A 43 1.82 27.18 -60.97
CA PRO A 43 2.48 26.00 -60.38
C PRO A 43 3.26 26.28 -59.07
N SER A 44 3.43 25.27 -58.20
CA SER A 44 4.59 25.21 -57.29
C SER A 44 4.88 23.80 -56.76
N THR A 45 6.13 23.39 -56.89
CA THR A 45 6.66 22.11 -56.44
C THR A 45 6.94 22.13 -54.94
N GLN A 46 6.18 21.36 -54.15
CA GLN A 46 6.66 20.79 -52.89
C GLN A 46 6.27 19.32 -52.80
N GLY A 47 7.20 18.46 -53.24
CA GLY A 47 7.13 17.04 -52.91
C GLY A 47 7.45 16.84 -51.43
N SER A 48 6.42 16.70 -50.61
CA SER A 48 6.54 16.19 -49.25
C SER A 48 5.74 14.90 -49.16
N SER A 49 6.43 13.78 -49.36
CA SER A 49 5.87 12.44 -49.21
C SER A 49 5.58 12.18 -47.73
N THR A 50 4.37 12.49 -47.28
CA THR A 50 3.85 11.96 -46.02
C THR A 50 3.73 10.44 -46.14
N PRO A 51 4.42 9.64 -45.29
CA PRO A 51 4.17 8.22 -45.27
C PRO A 51 2.73 7.99 -44.82
N ALA A 52 2.00 7.16 -45.56
CA ALA A 52 0.63 6.80 -45.22
C ALA A 52 0.59 6.29 -43.78
N SER A 53 -0.27 6.91 -42.95
CA SER A 53 -0.42 6.50 -41.56
C SER A 53 -1.04 5.11 -41.52
N ILE A 54 -0.19 4.10 -41.31
CA ILE A 54 -0.62 2.72 -41.06
C ILE A 54 -1.57 2.78 -39.86
N PRO A 55 -2.81 2.26 -39.96
CA PRO A 55 -3.67 2.16 -38.80
C PRO A 55 -2.99 1.24 -37.79
N PHE A 56 -2.40 1.84 -36.75
CA PHE A 56 -1.90 1.08 -35.61
C PHE A 56 -3.06 0.22 -35.10
N PRO A 57 -2.87 -1.11 -34.94
CA PRO A 57 -3.89 -1.91 -34.31
C PRO A 57 -4.07 -1.37 -32.89
N THR A 58 -5.21 -0.75 -32.64
CA THR A 58 -5.61 -0.30 -31.30
C THR A 58 -5.72 -1.56 -30.45
N ALA A 59 -4.64 -1.90 -29.75
CA ALA A 59 -4.58 -3.01 -28.84
C ALA A 59 -5.69 -2.80 -27.80
N VAL A 60 -6.76 -3.59 -27.91
CA VAL A 60 -7.96 -3.43 -27.08
C VAL A 60 -7.52 -3.59 -25.63
N ALA A 61 -7.52 -2.48 -24.89
CA ALA A 61 -6.99 -2.44 -23.54
C ALA A 61 -7.82 -3.40 -22.67
N LYS A 62 -7.20 -4.51 -22.24
CA LYS A 62 -7.80 -5.56 -21.41
C LYS A 62 -8.42 -4.90 -20.17
N ILE A 63 -9.75 -4.87 -20.10
CA ILE A 63 -10.47 -4.25 -18.98
C ILE A 63 -10.34 -5.18 -17.77
N ILE A 64 -9.54 -4.76 -16.79
CA ILE A 64 -9.29 -5.54 -15.57
C ILE A 64 -10.31 -5.12 -14.51
N TYR A 65 -11.38 -5.89 -14.38
CA TYR A 65 -12.40 -5.72 -13.35
C TYR A 65 -11.86 -5.99 -11.94
N LYS A 66 -12.46 -5.33 -10.95
CA LYS A 66 -12.09 -5.54 -9.54
C LYS A 66 -12.71 -6.85 -9.02
N PRO A 67 -11.93 -7.76 -8.41
CA PRO A 67 -12.47 -8.94 -7.73
C PRO A 67 -13.50 -8.61 -6.64
N THR A 68 -14.55 -9.44 -6.55
CA THR A 68 -15.62 -9.36 -5.53
C THR A 68 -15.13 -9.63 -4.11
N LYS A 69 -13.94 -10.23 -3.95
CA LYS A 69 -13.33 -10.58 -2.65
C LYS A 69 -13.07 -9.34 -1.79
N ARG A 70 -13.34 -9.42 -0.48
CA ARG A 70 -13.03 -8.35 0.49
C ARG A 70 -11.55 -8.06 0.66
N TYR A 71 -10.70 -9.07 0.47
CA TYR A 71 -9.25 -8.97 0.49
C TYR A 71 -8.69 -9.60 -0.78
N ILE A 72 -7.74 -8.90 -1.42
CA ILE A 72 -7.09 -9.34 -2.65
C ILE A 72 -5.61 -9.57 -2.35
N LYS A 73 -5.14 -10.79 -2.61
CA LYS A 73 -3.74 -11.19 -2.43
C LYS A 73 -2.85 -10.53 -3.48
N VAL A 74 -1.54 -10.44 -3.24
CA VAL A 74 -0.64 -9.79 -4.22
C VAL A 74 -0.57 -10.65 -5.48
N GLU A 75 -0.50 -11.96 -5.30
CA GLU A 75 -0.46 -12.98 -6.34
C GLU A 75 -1.70 -12.91 -7.26
N GLU A 76 -2.88 -12.65 -6.68
CA GLU A 76 -4.12 -12.41 -7.43
C GLU A 76 -4.05 -11.11 -8.25
N ILE A 77 -3.46 -10.03 -7.71
CA ILE A 77 -3.27 -8.79 -8.47
C ILE A 77 -2.31 -9.04 -9.65
N LEU A 78 -1.18 -9.70 -9.42
CA LEU A 78 -0.21 -10.03 -10.48
C LEU A 78 -0.87 -10.84 -11.60
N ALA A 79 -1.62 -11.89 -11.26
CA ALA A 79 -2.33 -12.73 -12.24
C ALA A 79 -3.44 -12.00 -13.02
N LEU A 80 -4.09 -10.99 -12.43
CA LEU A 80 -5.14 -10.20 -13.10
C LEU A 80 -4.57 -9.08 -13.98
N THR A 81 -3.38 -8.60 -13.66
CA THR A 81 -2.74 -7.43 -14.30
C THR A 81 -1.62 -7.81 -15.27
N ASP A 82 -1.28 -9.11 -15.35
CA ASP A 82 -0.13 -9.66 -16.08
C ASP A 82 1.22 -9.02 -15.65
N LEU A 83 1.27 -8.41 -14.47
CA LEU A 83 2.46 -7.75 -13.92
C LEU A 83 3.44 -8.75 -13.31
N LYS A 84 4.73 -8.48 -13.49
CA LYS A 84 5.81 -9.15 -12.77
C LYS A 84 5.97 -8.56 -11.36
N LYS A 85 6.52 -9.37 -10.44
CA LYS A 85 6.71 -8.99 -9.03
C LYS A 85 7.60 -7.76 -8.84
N ASN A 86 8.61 -7.57 -9.70
CA ASN A 86 9.47 -6.38 -9.71
C ASN A 86 8.71 -5.12 -10.14
N GLU A 87 7.90 -5.19 -11.20
CA GLU A 87 7.07 -4.08 -11.68
C GLU A 87 6.07 -3.64 -10.61
N TYR A 88 5.40 -4.60 -9.95
CA TYR A 88 4.52 -4.32 -8.82
C TYR A 88 5.25 -3.64 -7.64
N ASN A 89 6.48 -4.04 -7.33
CA ASN A 89 7.30 -3.41 -6.29
C ASN A 89 7.75 -1.99 -6.68
N ASN A 90 8.01 -1.74 -7.97
CA ASN A 90 8.28 -0.40 -8.49
C ASN A 90 7.04 0.48 -8.34
N LEU A 91 5.85 -0.01 -8.72
CA LEU A 91 4.57 0.70 -8.54
C LEU A 91 4.27 0.99 -7.06
N LEU A 92 4.56 0.07 -6.13
CA LEU A 92 4.47 0.33 -4.68
C LEU A 92 5.41 1.46 -4.22
N SER A 93 6.62 1.52 -4.79
CA SER A 93 7.62 2.54 -4.48
C SER A 93 7.22 3.91 -5.03
N GLU A 94 6.65 3.94 -6.23
CA GLU A 94 6.06 5.14 -6.84
C GLU A 94 4.84 5.65 -6.05
N VAL A 95 3.92 4.78 -5.62
CA VAL A 95 2.80 5.19 -4.74
C VAL A 95 3.33 5.82 -3.45
N ARG A 96 4.35 5.21 -2.81
CA ARG A 96 5.01 5.77 -1.62
C ARG A 96 5.60 7.15 -1.90
N PHE A 97 6.28 7.34 -3.03
CA PHE A 97 6.84 8.62 -3.42
C PHE A 97 5.77 9.69 -3.65
N VAL A 98 4.69 9.35 -4.39
CA VAL A 98 3.53 10.24 -4.59
C VAL A 98 2.91 10.65 -3.25
N MET A 99 2.64 9.69 -2.36
CA MET A 99 2.04 9.96 -1.05
C MET A 99 2.91 10.86 -0.16
N ALA A 100 4.23 10.64 -0.15
CA ALA A 100 5.18 11.50 0.55
C ALA A 100 5.21 12.91 -0.03
N SER A 101 5.24 13.05 -1.37
CA SER A 101 5.22 14.34 -2.07
C SER A 101 3.90 15.14 -1.93
N LEU A 102 2.88 14.52 -1.33
CA LEU A 102 1.59 15.13 -1.00
C LEU A 102 1.37 15.26 0.51
N HIS A 103 2.41 15.04 1.33
CA HIS A 103 2.35 15.10 2.80
C HIS A 103 1.20 14.29 3.40
N THR A 104 0.97 13.08 2.87
CA THR A 104 -0.10 12.20 3.35
C THR A 104 0.17 11.75 4.78
N ASP A 105 -0.77 11.95 5.70
CA ASP A 105 -0.67 11.39 7.04
C ASP A 105 -0.83 9.85 6.99
N PHE A 106 0.25 9.15 7.30
CA PHE A 106 0.29 7.68 7.30
C PHE A 106 -0.39 7.04 8.53
N ASN A 107 -0.75 7.83 9.56
CA ASN A 107 -1.43 7.32 10.75
C ASN A 107 -2.93 7.05 10.49
N ILE A 108 -3.55 7.86 9.62
CA ILE A 108 -4.97 7.77 9.28
C ILE A 108 -5.24 6.52 8.40
N PRO A 109 -6.19 5.64 8.77
CA PRO A 109 -6.58 4.49 7.95
C PRO A 109 -7.12 4.92 6.58
N TYR A 110 -6.86 4.12 5.54
CA TYR A 110 -7.34 4.39 4.16
C TYR A 110 -8.83 4.78 4.08
N LYS A 111 -9.70 4.14 4.88
CA LYS A 111 -11.15 4.43 4.93
C LYS A 111 -11.51 5.83 5.43
N SER A 112 -10.61 6.47 6.19
CA SER A 112 -10.80 7.78 6.82
C SER A 112 -9.88 8.85 6.21
N GLN A 113 -9.13 8.51 5.17
CA GLN A 113 -8.32 9.48 4.42
C GLN A 113 -9.24 10.46 3.67
N ASN A 114 -8.79 11.71 3.53
CA ASN A 114 -9.53 12.71 2.77
C ASN A 114 -9.70 12.27 1.31
N ILE A 115 -10.94 12.18 0.82
CA ILE A 115 -11.24 11.64 -0.52
C ILE A 115 -10.60 12.47 -1.65
N ASN A 116 -10.46 13.79 -1.46
CA ASN A 116 -9.79 14.67 -2.41
C ASN A 116 -8.27 14.44 -2.41
N LEU A 117 -7.67 14.12 -1.26
CA LEU A 117 -6.26 13.70 -1.19
C LEU A 117 -6.04 12.37 -1.92
N ILE A 118 -6.89 11.36 -1.69
CA ILE A 118 -6.83 10.07 -2.42
C ILE A 118 -6.98 10.29 -3.93
N SER A 119 -7.92 11.15 -4.36
CA SER A 119 -8.09 11.52 -5.77
C SER A 119 -6.83 12.21 -6.35
N LYS A 120 -6.20 13.13 -5.61
CA LYS A 120 -4.93 13.78 -5.99
C LYS A 120 -3.77 12.77 -6.10
N ILE A 121 -3.68 11.81 -5.17
CA ILE A 121 -2.68 10.73 -5.20
C ILE A 121 -2.86 9.89 -6.47
N ILE A 122 -4.08 9.41 -6.74
CA ILE A 122 -4.38 8.60 -7.93
C ILE A 122 -4.03 9.39 -9.20
N LYS A 123 -4.49 10.64 -9.34
CA LYS A 123 -4.20 11.49 -10.51
C LYS A 123 -2.70 11.72 -10.73
N LYS A 124 -1.90 11.98 -9.67
CA LYS A 124 -0.44 12.12 -9.80
C LYS A 124 0.24 10.80 -10.16
N PHE A 125 -0.23 9.68 -9.59
CA PHE A 125 0.35 8.37 -9.81
C PHE A 125 0.09 7.83 -11.22
N THR A 126 -1.15 7.94 -11.73
CA THR A 126 -1.49 7.48 -13.08
C THR A 126 -0.80 8.32 -14.15
N LYS A 127 -0.67 9.64 -13.94
CA LYS A 127 0.12 10.52 -14.83
C LYS A 127 1.59 10.12 -14.93
N ARG A 128 2.18 9.53 -13.88
CA ARG A 128 3.58 9.03 -13.89
C ARG A 128 3.74 7.64 -14.50
N ASN A 129 2.67 6.85 -14.54
CA ASN A 129 2.72 5.44 -14.94
C ASN A 129 1.66 5.14 -16.02
N PRO A 130 1.62 5.88 -17.14
CA PRO A 130 0.49 5.85 -18.09
C PRO A 130 0.19 4.48 -18.68
N ASN A 131 1.21 3.62 -18.82
CA ASN A 131 1.09 2.30 -19.43
C ASN A 131 0.76 1.18 -18.42
N ALA A 132 0.58 1.50 -17.13
CA ALA A 132 0.40 0.49 -16.11
C ALA A 132 -1.06 -0.01 -16.02
N PRO A 133 -1.29 -1.32 -15.83
CA PRO A 133 -2.61 -1.95 -15.79
C PRO A 133 -3.36 -1.64 -14.48
N PHE A 134 -3.98 -0.46 -14.38
CA PHE A 134 -4.65 0.02 -13.16
C PHE A 134 -6.03 -0.60 -12.88
N GLY A 135 -6.60 -1.27 -13.89
CA GLY A 135 -7.97 -1.77 -13.88
C GLY A 135 -9.04 -0.69 -13.81
N GLU A 136 -10.29 -1.12 -13.95
CA GLU A 136 -11.44 -0.23 -13.98
C GLU A 136 -11.53 0.63 -12.70
N GLY A 137 -11.82 1.92 -12.86
CA GLY A 137 -11.93 2.85 -11.72
C GLY A 137 -10.64 2.97 -10.89
N ASN A 138 -9.47 2.62 -11.44
CA ASN A 138 -8.16 2.63 -10.78
C ASN A 138 -8.09 1.77 -9.51
N TRP A 139 -8.79 0.62 -9.49
CA TRP A 139 -8.87 -0.21 -8.29
C TRP A 139 -7.52 -0.77 -7.82
N VAL A 140 -6.60 -1.07 -8.75
CA VAL A 140 -5.24 -1.54 -8.40
C VAL A 140 -4.48 -0.45 -7.64
N VAL A 141 -4.56 0.81 -8.09
CA VAL A 141 -3.94 1.96 -7.42
C VAL A 141 -4.49 2.14 -6.00
N LYS A 142 -5.81 1.97 -5.82
CA LYS A 142 -6.46 2.03 -4.50
C LYS A 142 -5.95 0.93 -3.56
N GLU A 143 -5.71 -0.29 -4.07
CA GLU A 143 -5.09 -1.36 -3.26
C GLU A 143 -3.60 -1.09 -2.94
N LEU A 144 -2.82 -0.53 -3.87
CA LEU A 144 -1.42 -0.13 -3.60
C LEU A 144 -1.36 0.91 -2.45
N ILE A 145 -2.20 1.95 -2.50
CA ILE A 145 -2.30 2.97 -1.45
C ILE A 145 -2.73 2.33 -0.11
N LYS A 146 -3.76 1.47 -0.13
CA LYS A 146 -4.25 0.76 1.07
C LYS A 146 -3.17 -0.10 1.70
N LYS A 147 -2.46 -0.93 0.92
CA LYS A 147 -1.36 -1.78 1.41
C LYS A 147 -0.22 -0.93 1.96
N HIS A 148 0.14 0.18 1.31
CA HIS A 148 1.18 1.09 1.81
C HIS A 148 0.83 1.69 3.18
N LEU A 149 -0.38 2.26 3.33
CA LEU A 149 -0.87 2.79 4.62
C LEU A 149 -0.92 1.71 5.70
N GLN A 150 -1.38 0.50 5.35
CA GLN A 150 -1.45 -0.61 6.30
C GLN A 150 -0.05 -1.00 6.79
N HIS A 151 0.89 -1.27 5.87
CA HIS A 151 2.26 -1.67 6.20
C HIS A 151 3.00 -0.61 7.03
N ARG A 152 2.80 0.69 6.77
CA ARG A 152 3.39 1.78 7.56
C ARG A 152 2.91 1.75 9.02
N ARG A 153 1.61 1.59 9.25
CA ARG A 153 1.03 1.52 10.60
C ARG A 153 1.45 0.25 11.34
N ASP A 154 1.46 -0.90 10.67
CA ASP A 154 1.91 -2.17 11.25
C ASP A 154 3.42 -2.18 11.56
N TYR A 155 4.22 -1.44 10.79
CA TYR A 155 5.64 -1.21 11.10
C TYR A 155 5.80 -0.36 12.37
N VAL A 156 5.09 0.76 12.50
CA VAL A 156 5.12 1.61 13.70
C VAL A 156 4.66 0.83 14.93
N LYS A 157 3.55 0.10 14.84
CA LYS A 157 3.04 -0.74 15.94
C LYS A 157 4.06 -1.79 16.39
N ARG A 158 4.72 -2.49 15.45
CA ARG A 158 5.78 -3.45 15.78
C ARG A 158 6.99 -2.77 16.42
N LYS A 159 7.45 -1.63 15.89
CA LYS A 159 8.57 -0.86 16.47
C LYS A 159 8.29 -0.44 17.92
N ASN A 160 7.09 0.05 18.20
CA ASN A 160 6.68 0.48 19.54
C ASN A 160 6.62 -0.71 20.51
N ASN A 161 6.06 -1.86 20.09
CA ASN A 161 6.04 -3.08 20.90
C ASN A 161 7.45 -3.59 21.23
N ILE A 162 8.39 -3.53 20.28
CA ILE A 162 9.79 -3.91 20.50
C ILE A 162 10.45 -3.01 21.55
N GLN A 163 10.26 -1.69 21.46
CA GLN A 163 10.81 -0.74 22.43
C GLN A 163 10.24 -0.97 23.84
N HIS A 164 8.93 -1.15 23.96
CA HIS A 164 8.27 -1.43 25.23
C HIS A 164 8.72 -2.77 25.85
N LYS A 165 8.92 -3.83 25.02
CA LYS A 165 9.50 -5.10 25.51
C LYS A 165 10.92 -4.89 26.03
N LYS A 166 11.78 -4.18 25.28
CA LYS A 166 13.18 -3.90 25.67
C LYS A 166 13.26 -3.07 26.96
N GLY A 167 12.35 -2.12 27.16
CA GLY A 167 12.22 -1.36 28.40
C GLY A 167 11.95 -2.27 29.61
N LYS A 168 10.93 -3.12 29.52
CA LYS A 168 10.56 -4.08 30.58
C LYS A 168 11.66 -5.11 30.89
N GLU A 169 12.42 -5.51 29.88
CA GLU A 169 13.54 -6.45 30.05
C GLU A 169 14.70 -5.79 30.82
N LYS A 170 15.07 -4.56 30.46
CA LYS A 170 16.09 -3.76 31.18
C LYS A 170 15.68 -3.38 32.61
N GLU A 171 14.39 -3.21 32.86
CA GLU A 171 13.85 -2.95 34.19
C GLU A 171 14.02 -4.18 35.12
N LYS A 172 13.64 -5.37 34.62
CA LYS A 172 13.84 -6.65 35.34
C LYS A 172 15.31 -6.99 35.57
N GLU A 173 16.19 -6.62 34.65
CA GLU A 173 17.65 -6.78 34.81
C GLU A 173 18.16 -5.96 36.00
N ARG A 174 17.80 -4.67 36.06
CA ARG A 174 18.14 -3.77 37.17
C ARG A 174 17.54 -4.18 38.51
N GLU A 175 16.35 -4.77 38.50
CA GLU A 175 15.71 -5.31 39.71
C GLU A 175 16.54 -6.48 40.27
N ARG A 176 16.95 -7.42 39.42
CA ARG A 176 17.84 -8.54 39.79
C ARG A 176 19.24 -8.09 40.24
N GLU A 177 19.78 -7.02 39.65
CA GLU A 177 21.05 -6.44 40.10
C GLU A 177 20.94 -5.90 41.53
N ARG A 178 19.86 -5.15 41.83
CA ARG A 178 19.57 -4.62 43.17
C ARG A 178 19.28 -5.72 44.20
N GLU A 179 18.66 -6.83 43.79
CA GLU A 179 18.46 -8.00 44.67
C GLU A 179 19.81 -8.64 45.04
N LYS A 180 20.69 -8.87 44.05
CA LYS A 180 22.05 -9.39 44.29
C LYS A 180 22.92 -8.47 45.13
N GLU A 181 22.78 -7.16 44.97
CA GLU A 181 23.50 -6.16 45.77
C GLU A 181 23.07 -6.23 47.24
N LYS A 182 21.75 -6.25 47.50
CA LYS A 182 21.19 -6.45 48.85
C LYS A 182 21.53 -7.80 49.47
N GLU A 183 21.65 -8.85 48.67
CA GLU A 183 22.04 -10.19 49.13
C GLU A 183 23.50 -10.18 49.60
N LYS A 184 24.42 -9.64 48.80
CA LYS A 184 25.83 -9.45 49.19
C LYS A 184 26.01 -8.57 50.42
N GLU A 185 25.22 -7.51 50.55
CA GLU A 185 25.26 -6.62 51.71
C GLU A 185 24.91 -7.39 53.00
N ARG A 186 23.87 -8.24 52.95
CA ARG A 186 23.47 -9.13 54.07
C ARG A 186 24.48 -10.23 54.36
N GLU A 187 25.20 -10.74 53.36
CA GLU A 187 26.28 -11.71 53.57
C GLU A 187 27.47 -11.06 54.29
N ASN A 188 27.93 -9.89 53.82
CA ASN A 188 28.97 -9.09 54.46
C ASN A 188 28.61 -8.70 55.91
N GLU A 189 27.35 -8.39 56.19
CA GLU A 189 26.89 -8.04 57.53
C GLU A 189 26.98 -9.24 58.49
N LYS A 190 26.54 -10.43 58.06
CA LYS A 190 26.67 -11.68 58.83
C LYS A 190 28.14 -12.09 59.03
N GLU A 191 29.01 -11.84 58.06
CA GLU A 191 30.43 -12.16 58.16
C GLU A 191 31.13 -11.27 59.21
N LYS A 192 30.85 -9.96 59.20
CA LYS A 192 31.31 -9.02 60.24
C LYS A 192 30.78 -9.36 61.64
N GLU A 193 29.53 -9.84 61.72
CA GLU A 193 28.94 -10.25 62.99
C GLU A 193 29.66 -11.48 63.58
N LYS A 194 29.98 -12.47 62.73
CA LYS A 194 30.80 -13.64 63.12
C LYS A 194 32.23 -13.27 63.50
N GLU A 195 32.90 -12.39 62.77
CA GLU A 195 34.24 -11.91 63.15
C GLU A 195 34.23 -11.24 64.52
N LYS A 196 33.21 -10.42 64.79
CA LYS A 196 33.04 -9.74 66.08
C LYS A 196 32.76 -10.71 67.21
N GLU A 197 31.93 -11.73 66.99
CA GLU A 197 31.65 -12.79 67.96
C GLU A 197 32.91 -13.60 68.29
N ASN A 198 33.64 -14.07 67.26
CA ASN A 198 34.91 -14.79 67.43
C ASN A 198 35.97 -13.95 68.17
N ARG A 199 36.07 -12.65 67.87
CA ARG A 199 36.97 -11.74 68.60
C ARG A 199 36.59 -11.62 70.08
N ASN A 200 35.31 -11.47 70.39
CA ASN A 200 34.81 -11.41 71.77
C ASN A 200 34.99 -12.73 72.53
N GLU A 201 35.04 -13.87 71.83
CA GLU A 201 35.36 -15.18 72.40
C GLU A 201 36.84 -15.28 72.79
N ILE A 202 37.73 -14.90 71.89
CA ILE A 202 39.19 -14.85 72.13
C ILE A 202 39.52 -13.90 73.29
N GLU A 203 38.85 -12.74 73.39
CA GLU A 203 39.06 -11.81 74.52
C GLU A 203 38.61 -12.43 75.87
N ARG A 204 37.42 -13.07 75.92
CA ARG A 204 36.95 -13.79 77.13
C ARG A 204 37.88 -14.94 77.55
N GLU A 205 38.41 -15.69 76.60
CA GLU A 205 39.29 -16.83 76.89
C GLU A 205 40.63 -16.37 77.47
N ASN A 206 41.20 -15.28 76.93
CA ASN A 206 42.42 -14.65 77.45
C ASN A 206 42.24 -14.04 78.86
N GLU A 207 41.09 -13.42 79.16
CA GLU A 207 40.81 -12.93 80.52
C GLU A 207 40.74 -14.08 81.53
N ASN A 208 40.11 -15.19 81.17
CA ASN A 208 39.97 -16.37 82.04
C ASN A 208 41.30 -17.09 82.33
N ILE A 209 42.29 -16.97 81.42
CA ILE A 209 43.67 -17.45 81.64
C ILE A 209 44.44 -16.54 82.61
N LYS A 210 44.14 -15.24 82.63
CA LYS A 210 44.87 -14.23 83.42
C LYS A 210 44.50 -14.19 84.92
N CYS A 211 43.42 -14.89 85.31
CA CYS A 211 42.94 -14.98 86.69
C CYS A 211 43.21 -16.34 87.36
N LYS A 212 44.12 -17.15 86.80
CA LYS A 212 44.68 -18.37 87.39
C LYS A 212 46.16 -18.18 87.76
#